data_AF-A0A804RJN3-F1
#
_entry.id   AF-A0A804RJN3-F1
#
_cell.length_a   1.000
_cell.length_b   1.000
_cell.length_c   1.000
_cell.angle_alpha   90.00
_cell.angle_beta   90.00
_cell.angle_gamma   90.00
#
_symmetry.space_group_name_H-M   'P 1'
#
loop_
_entity.id
_entity.type
_entity.pdbx_description
1 polymer ?
#
loop_
_entity_poly.entity_id
_entity_poly.type
_entity_poly.pdbx_seq_one_letter_code
_entity_poly.pdbx_strand_id
1 'polypeptide(L)'
;MASHPAHRSSKAADEELPKASSTFHPSLWGSFFLTYQPPTAPQRANMKERAEVLRERVRKVLKGSTTDQLPETVNLILTLQRLGLGYYYENEIDKLLHQIYSNSDYNVKDLNLVSQRFYLLRKNGYDVPSDVFLSFKTEEGGFACAAADTRSLAKALLSVVERDDSQIKADLC
;
A
#
# COMPACT_ATOMS: atom_id res chain seq x y z
N MET A 1 72.31 -16.61 51.62
CA MET A 1 72.96 -15.76 50.59
C MET A 1 72.84 -16.50 49.28
N ALA A 2 72.45 -15.82 48.19
CA ALA A 2 72.15 -16.33 46.83
C ALA A 2 70.67 -16.63 46.53
N SER A 3 70.34 -16.48 45.24
CA SER A 3 69.02 -16.48 44.54
C SER A 3 68.48 -15.07 44.25
N HIS A 4 68.16 -14.64 43.02
CA HIS A 4 68.20 -15.19 41.65
C HIS A 4 68.17 -13.99 40.66
N PRO A 5 68.64 -14.15 39.41
CA PRO A 5 68.76 -13.05 38.45
C PRO A 5 67.42 -12.68 37.78
N ALA A 6 67.40 -11.48 37.19
CA ALA A 6 66.25 -10.72 36.75
C ALA A 6 65.35 -11.41 35.70
N HIS A 7 64.04 -11.26 35.90
CA HIS A 7 63.00 -11.64 34.97
C HIS A 7 63.11 -10.80 33.68
N ARG A 8 63.52 -11.45 32.58
CA ARG A 8 63.42 -10.89 31.23
C ARG A 8 61.95 -10.93 30.81
N SER A 9 61.22 -9.83 31.04
CA SER A 9 59.84 -9.69 30.59
C SER A 9 59.83 -9.43 29.08
N SER A 10 59.35 -10.39 28.29
CA SER A 10 59.16 -10.22 26.85
C SER A 10 58.02 -9.24 26.61
N LYS A 11 58.29 -8.14 25.90
CA LYS A 11 57.25 -7.27 25.35
C LYS A 11 56.39 -8.08 24.37
N ALA A 12 55.17 -8.38 24.76
CA ALA A 12 54.07 -8.74 23.87
C ALA A 12 52.93 -7.78 24.20
N ALA A 13 52.68 -6.80 23.31
CA ALA A 13 51.58 -5.83 23.30
C ALA A 13 51.93 -4.77 22.26
N ASP A 14 51.17 -4.41 21.23
CA ASP A 14 49.84 -4.79 20.76
C ASP A 14 49.89 -4.55 19.23
N GLU A 15 49.54 -5.53 18.40
CA GLU A 15 49.26 -5.25 16.99
C GLU A 15 47.95 -4.46 16.94
N GLU A 16 48.04 -3.12 16.86
CA GLU A 16 46.91 -2.27 16.47
C GLU A 16 46.52 -2.62 15.02
N LEU A 17 45.50 -3.46 14.86
CA LEU A 17 44.79 -3.65 13.60
C LEU A 17 44.35 -2.28 13.05
N PRO A 18 44.62 -1.95 11.77
CA PRO A 18 44.24 -0.66 11.21
C PRO A 18 42.73 -0.50 11.32
N LYS A 19 42.30 0.53 12.07
CA LYS A 19 40.88 0.87 12.22
C LYS A 19 40.36 1.30 10.84
N ALA A 20 39.75 0.36 10.11
CA ALA A 20 39.24 0.62 8.77
C ALA A 20 38.27 1.81 8.82
N SER A 21 38.61 2.89 8.13
CA SER A 21 37.73 4.05 7.99
C SER A 21 36.46 3.61 7.28
N SER A 22 35.32 3.74 7.97
CA SER A 22 34.00 3.46 7.40
C SER A 22 33.81 4.20 6.06
N THR A 23 33.44 3.44 5.02
CA THR A 23 33.09 3.95 3.69
C THR A 23 31.63 4.35 3.56
N PHE A 24 30.84 4.25 4.63
CA PHE A 24 29.42 4.60 4.59
C PHE A 24 29.22 6.11 4.44
N HIS A 25 28.39 6.49 3.49
CA HIS A 25 27.98 7.89 3.31
C HIS A 25 27.16 8.35 4.53
N PRO A 26 27.30 9.61 4.97
CA PRO A 26 26.46 10.17 6.04
C PRO A 26 24.96 10.10 5.71
N SER A 27 24.14 10.13 6.76
CA SER A 27 22.69 10.24 6.64
C SER A 27 22.29 11.51 5.88
N LEU A 28 21.45 11.36 4.85
CA LEU A 28 20.85 12.50 4.13
C LEU A 28 20.02 13.41 5.05
N TRP A 29 19.52 12.87 6.17
CA TRP A 29 18.62 13.58 7.06
C TRP A 29 19.34 14.37 8.16
N GLY A 30 20.62 14.11 8.40
CA GLY A 30 21.38 14.74 9.49
C GLY A 30 20.60 14.69 10.82
N SER A 31 20.35 15.88 11.40
CA SER A 31 19.57 16.05 12.63
C SER A 31 18.12 16.50 12.41
N PHE A 32 17.61 16.49 11.17
CA PHE A 32 16.27 17.01 10.83
C PHE A 32 15.16 16.48 11.73
N PHE A 33 15.12 15.16 11.97
CA PHE A 33 14.12 14.55 12.84
C PHE A 33 14.35 14.80 14.33
N LEU A 34 15.57 15.19 14.73
CA LEU A 34 15.91 15.51 16.12
C LEU A 34 15.52 16.95 16.48
N THR A 35 15.53 17.87 15.50
CA THR A 35 15.19 19.28 15.70
C THR A 35 13.76 19.62 15.28
N TYR A 36 13.00 18.63 14.80
CA TYR A 36 11.61 18.81 14.40
C TYR A 36 10.76 19.33 15.56
N GLN A 37 10.05 20.43 15.29
CA GLN A 37 9.08 21.01 16.22
C GLN A 37 7.66 20.58 15.82
N PRO A 38 6.97 19.74 16.62
CA PRO A 38 5.60 19.35 16.32
C PRO A 38 4.66 20.56 16.43
N PRO A 39 3.48 20.53 15.78
CA PRO A 39 2.48 21.58 15.93
C PRO A 39 2.15 21.82 17.40
N THR A 40 1.90 23.06 17.80
CA THR A 40 1.55 23.43 19.19
C THR A 40 0.27 22.74 19.64
N ALA A 41 0.01 22.66 20.97
CA ALA A 41 -1.21 22.03 21.48
C ALA A 41 -2.50 22.61 20.86
N PRO A 42 -2.67 23.96 20.72
CA PRO A 42 -3.82 24.52 20.01
C PRO A 42 -3.91 24.11 18.53
N GLN A 43 -2.78 24.07 17.81
CA GLN A 43 -2.74 23.63 16.41
C GLN A 43 -3.15 22.16 16.28
N ARG A 44 -2.63 21.28 17.13
CA ARG A 44 -3.01 19.85 17.14
C ARG A 44 -4.49 19.66 17.44
N ALA A 45 -5.05 20.43 18.38
CA ALA A 45 -6.48 20.39 18.70
C ALA A 45 -7.33 20.78 17.48
N ASN A 46 -6.98 21.88 16.81
CA ASN A 46 -7.68 22.32 15.59
C ASN A 46 -7.57 21.31 14.45
N MET A 47 -6.37 20.73 14.23
CA MET A 47 -6.17 19.68 13.22
C MET A 47 -7.01 18.44 13.51
N LYS A 48 -7.07 18.01 14.78
CA LYS A 48 -7.88 16.86 15.21
C LYS A 48 -9.37 17.12 14.99
N GLU A 49 -9.86 18.28 15.42
CA GLU A 49 -11.27 18.67 15.22
C GLU A 49 -11.64 18.66 13.73
N ARG A 50 -10.81 19.28 12.88
CA ARG A 50 -11.00 19.27 11.43
C ARG A 50 -10.99 17.85 10.86
N ALA A 51 -10.10 17.00 11.33
CA ALA A 51 -10.01 15.61 10.89
C ALA A 51 -11.27 14.81 11.24
N GLU A 52 -11.83 14.98 12.46
CA GLU A 52 -13.07 14.32 12.86
C GLU A 52 -14.27 14.77 12.02
N VAL A 53 -14.41 16.09 11.76
CA VAL A 53 -15.48 16.62 10.90
C VAL A 53 -15.39 16.04 9.48
N LEU A 54 -14.19 15.97 8.91
CA LEU A 54 -13.98 15.39 7.58
C LEU A 54 -14.24 13.89 7.57
N ARG A 55 -13.83 13.17 8.62
CA ARG A 55 -14.05 11.73 8.76
C ARG A 55 -15.54 11.40 8.74
N GLU A 56 -16.34 12.16 9.49
CA GLU A 56 -17.79 11.93 9.51
C GLU A 56 -18.46 12.30 8.19
N ARG A 57 -17.98 13.33 7.47
CA ARG A 57 -18.47 13.64 6.11
C ARG A 57 -18.22 12.49 5.15
N VAL A 58 -17.02 11.93 5.14
CA VAL A 58 -16.68 10.78 4.29
C VAL A 58 -17.52 9.56 4.67
N ARG A 59 -17.72 9.29 5.97
CA ARG A 59 -18.59 8.19 6.43
C ARG A 59 -20.01 8.33 5.92
N LYS A 60 -20.58 9.55 5.92
CA LYS A 60 -21.91 9.81 5.36
C LYS A 60 -21.98 9.55 3.85
N VAL A 61 -20.95 9.94 3.11
CA VAL A 61 -20.86 9.64 1.67
C VAL A 61 -20.84 8.12 1.46
N LEU A 62 -20.00 7.38 2.18
CA LEU A 62 -19.92 5.92 2.09
C LEU A 62 -21.25 5.23 2.41
N LYS A 63 -21.94 5.66 3.46
CA LYS A 63 -23.25 5.11 3.85
C LYS A 63 -24.37 5.42 2.84
N GLY A 64 -24.21 6.48 2.04
CA GLY A 64 -25.13 6.84 0.96
C GLY A 64 -24.78 6.22 -0.39
N SER A 65 -23.59 5.64 -0.55
CA SER A 65 -23.19 4.96 -1.77
C SER A 65 -23.94 3.64 -1.95
N THR A 66 -24.30 3.33 -3.21
CA THR A 66 -24.99 2.08 -3.57
C THR A 66 -24.39 1.50 -4.85
N THR A 67 -24.76 0.26 -5.17
CA THR A 67 -24.35 -0.39 -6.41
C THR A 67 -24.98 0.22 -7.67
N ASP A 68 -26.01 1.05 -7.54
CA ASP A 68 -26.60 1.78 -8.68
C ASP A 68 -25.63 2.84 -9.20
N GLN A 69 -24.74 3.32 -8.33
CA GLN A 69 -23.64 4.24 -8.64
C GLN A 69 -22.31 3.49 -8.55
N LEU A 70 -22.24 2.35 -9.25
CA LEU A 70 -21.07 1.46 -9.20
C LEU A 70 -19.74 2.16 -9.54
N PRO A 71 -19.63 2.97 -10.62
CA PRO A 71 -18.38 3.66 -10.94
C PRO A 71 -17.89 4.57 -9.81
N GLU A 72 -18.78 5.38 -9.24
CA GLU A 72 -18.49 6.32 -8.17
C GLU A 72 -18.12 5.59 -6.88
N THR A 73 -18.85 4.52 -6.54
CA THR A 73 -18.62 3.71 -5.34
C THR A 73 -17.26 3.00 -5.40
N VAL A 74 -16.95 2.36 -6.53
CA VAL A 74 -15.64 1.69 -6.73
C VAL A 74 -14.51 2.71 -6.65
N ASN A 75 -14.64 3.86 -7.32
CA ASN A 75 -13.64 4.91 -7.29
C ASN A 75 -13.45 5.50 -5.88
N LEU A 76 -14.54 5.69 -5.13
CA LEU A 76 -14.49 6.16 -3.74
C LEU A 76 -13.68 5.21 -2.86
N ILE A 77 -13.99 3.91 -2.90
CA ILE A 77 -13.28 2.89 -2.10
C ILE A 77 -11.80 2.85 -2.48
N LEU A 78 -11.49 2.82 -3.78
CA LEU A 78 -10.11 2.81 -4.27
C LEU A 78 -9.34 4.06 -3.85
N THR A 79 -9.99 5.22 -3.87
CA THR A 79 -9.40 6.50 -3.44
C THR A 79 -9.06 6.46 -1.95
N LEU A 80 -9.98 5.99 -1.10
CA LEU A 80 -9.73 5.87 0.33
C LEU A 80 -8.60 4.90 0.64
N GLN A 81 -8.54 3.76 -0.07
CA GLN A 81 -7.44 2.81 0.09
C GLN A 81 -6.10 3.38 -0.38
N ARG A 82 -6.06 4.09 -1.52
CA ARG A 82 -4.83 4.74 -2.03
C ARG A 82 -4.32 5.86 -1.14
N LEU A 83 -5.21 6.59 -0.48
CA LEU A 83 -4.87 7.63 0.50
C LEU A 83 -4.44 7.06 1.87
N GLY A 84 -4.47 5.73 2.06
CA GLY A 84 -4.17 5.11 3.35
C GLY A 84 -5.24 5.38 4.42
N LEU A 85 -6.47 5.74 4.00
CA LEU A 85 -7.57 6.10 4.90
C LEU A 85 -8.63 4.99 5.03
N GLY A 86 -8.50 3.89 4.29
CA GLY A 86 -9.47 2.79 4.29
C GLY A 86 -9.78 2.22 5.69
N TYR A 87 -8.78 2.14 6.56
CA TYR A 87 -8.93 1.58 7.91
C TYR A 87 -9.91 2.35 8.82
N TYR A 88 -10.20 3.63 8.51
CA TYR A 88 -11.19 4.40 9.28
C TYR A 88 -12.64 4.01 8.97
N TYR A 89 -12.86 3.23 7.92
CA TYR A 89 -14.18 2.91 7.37
C TYR A 89 -14.32 1.42 7.02
N GLU A 90 -13.60 0.54 7.71
CA GLU A 90 -13.57 -0.91 7.39
C GLU A 90 -14.99 -1.49 7.30
N ASN A 91 -15.86 -1.17 8.26
CA ASN A 91 -17.23 -1.65 8.29
C ASN A 91 -18.08 -1.14 7.11
N GLU A 92 -17.94 0.14 6.74
CA GLU A 92 -18.65 0.71 5.60
C GLU A 92 -18.13 0.14 4.27
N ILE A 93 -16.81 0.01 4.13
CA ILE A 93 -16.15 -0.54 2.94
C ILE A 93 -16.52 -2.01 2.77
N ASP A 94 -16.46 -2.82 3.82
CA ASP A 94 -16.80 -4.25 3.76
C ASP A 94 -18.23 -4.48 3.31
N LYS A 95 -19.19 -3.71 3.84
CA LYS A 95 -20.59 -3.74 3.40
C LYS A 95 -20.74 -3.40 1.91
N LEU A 96 -20.08 -2.35 1.44
CA LEU A 96 -20.13 -1.96 0.02
C LEU A 96 -19.47 -3.02 -0.87
N LEU A 97 -18.34 -3.58 -0.45
CA LEU A 97 -17.66 -4.65 -1.19
C LEU A 97 -18.55 -5.89 -1.31
N HIS A 98 -19.23 -6.27 -0.23
CA HIS A 98 -20.17 -7.38 -0.25
C HIS A 98 -21.32 -7.11 -1.24
N GLN A 99 -21.90 -5.91 -1.21
CA GLN A 99 -22.94 -5.51 -2.19
C GLN A 99 -22.43 -5.53 -3.63
N ILE A 100 -21.23 -4.99 -3.88
CA ILE A 100 -20.59 -4.98 -5.21
C ILE A 100 -20.32 -6.41 -5.70
N TYR A 101 -19.93 -7.31 -4.80
CA TYR A 101 -19.71 -8.72 -5.10
C TYR A 101 -21.00 -9.44 -5.45
N SER A 102 -22.04 -9.28 -4.62
CA SER A 102 -23.34 -9.93 -4.78
C SER A 102 -24.16 -9.38 -5.96
N ASN A 103 -23.90 -8.16 -6.41
CA ASN A 103 -24.55 -7.62 -7.59
C ASN A 103 -23.99 -8.31 -8.85
N SER A 104 -24.80 -9.16 -9.48
CA SER A 104 -24.48 -9.85 -10.74
C SER A 104 -24.80 -9.00 -11.97
N ASP A 105 -25.61 -7.95 -11.84
CA ASP A 105 -26.02 -7.07 -12.94
C ASP A 105 -25.08 -5.87 -13.05
N TYR A 106 -23.78 -6.17 -13.18
CA TYR A 106 -22.77 -5.19 -13.54
C TYR A 106 -22.45 -5.34 -15.03
N ASN A 107 -23.48 -5.28 -15.88
CA ASN A 107 -23.31 -5.43 -17.32
C ASN A 107 -22.66 -4.19 -17.93
N VAL A 108 -21.34 -4.16 -17.83
CA VAL A 108 -20.54 -2.98 -18.09
C VAL A 108 -19.65 -3.27 -19.30
N LYS A 109 -19.97 -2.64 -20.44
CA LYS A 109 -19.11 -2.58 -21.63
C LYS A 109 -17.86 -1.69 -21.43
N ASP A 110 -17.70 -1.13 -20.23
CA ASP A 110 -16.53 -0.34 -19.83
C ASP A 110 -15.48 -1.24 -19.15
N LEU A 111 -14.42 -1.54 -19.90
CA LEU A 111 -13.30 -2.34 -19.42
C LEU A 111 -12.67 -1.74 -18.17
N ASN A 112 -12.53 -0.43 -18.10
CA ASN A 112 -11.89 0.24 -16.97
C ASN A 112 -12.68 0.03 -15.67
N LEU A 113 -14.01 0.08 -15.71
CA LEU A 113 -14.83 -0.22 -14.54
C LEU A 113 -14.78 -1.71 -14.17
N VAL A 114 -14.88 -2.62 -15.14
CA VAL A 114 -14.76 -4.07 -14.89
C VAL A 114 -13.40 -4.39 -14.25
N SER A 115 -12.33 -3.84 -14.80
CA SER A 115 -10.97 -3.96 -14.28
C SER A 115 -10.83 -3.42 -12.86
N GLN A 116 -11.38 -2.25 -12.56
CA GLN A 116 -11.33 -1.66 -11.22
C GLN A 116 -12.13 -2.48 -10.21
N ARG A 117 -13.33 -2.95 -10.57
CA ARG A 117 -14.14 -3.84 -9.73
C ARG A 117 -13.41 -5.15 -9.46
N PHE A 118 -12.87 -5.78 -10.49
CA PHE A 118 -12.09 -7.01 -10.38
C PHE A 118 -10.91 -6.83 -9.42
N TYR A 119 -10.08 -5.79 -9.62
CA TYR A 119 -8.97 -5.46 -8.75
C TYR A 119 -9.43 -5.25 -7.31
N LEU A 120 -10.45 -4.42 -7.12
CA LEU A 120 -10.96 -4.07 -5.80
C LEU A 120 -11.44 -5.32 -5.04
N LEU A 121 -12.23 -6.18 -5.66
CA LEU A 121 -12.76 -7.38 -5.02
C LEU A 121 -11.65 -8.38 -4.67
N ARG A 122 -10.78 -8.73 -5.64
CA ARG A 122 -9.65 -9.64 -5.42
C ARG A 122 -8.70 -9.15 -4.33
N LYS A 123 -8.42 -7.84 -4.33
CA LYS A 123 -7.58 -7.19 -3.31
C LYS A 123 -8.13 -7.34 -1.89
N ASN A 124 -9.45 -7.46 -1.73
CA ASN A 124 -10.11 -7.63 -0.44
C ASN A 124 -10.55 -9.08 -0.19
N GLY A 125 -9.98 -10.07 -0.89
CA GLY A 125 -10.18 -11.49 -0.62
C GLY A 125 -11.40 -12.15 -1.26
N TYR A 126 -12.12 -11.44 -2.13
CA TYR A 126 -13.25 -12.02 -2.86
C TYR A 126 -12.77 -12.85 -4.05
N ASP A 127 -13.34 -14.04 -4.24
CA ASP A 127 -13.08 -14.86 -5.41
C ASP A 127 -13.93 -14.40 -6.60
N VAL A 128 -13.29 -13.68 -7.53
CA VAL A 128 -13.90 -13.19 -8.77
C VAL A 128 -13.19 -13.84 -9.95
N PRO A 129 -13.85 -14.66 -10.79
CA PRO A 129 -13.19 -15.34 -11.90
C PRO A 129 -12.63 -14.33 -12.94
N SER A 130 -11.53 -14.68 -13.61
CA SER A 130 -10.97 -13.88 -14.70
C SER A 130 -11.88 -13.83 -15.94
N ASP A 131 -12.88 -14.70 -15.99
CA ASP A 131 -13.81 -14.82 -17.11
C ASP A 131 -14.67 -13.57 -17.32
N VAL A 132 -14.71 -12.68 -16.34
CA VAL A 132 -15.29 -11.33 -16.46
C VAL A 132 -14.67 -10.51 -17.60
N PHE A 133 -13.47 -10.86 -18.05
CA PHE A 133 -12.78 -10.18 -19.14
C PHE A 133 -13.04 -10.79 -20.52
N LEU A 134 -13.74 -11.94 -20.60
CA LEU A 134 -13.98 -12.63 -21.88
C LEU A 134 -14.82 -11.79 -22.86
N SER A 135 -15.75 -10.98 -22.35
CA SER A 135 -16.56 -10.07 -23.17
C SER A 135 -15.76 -8.97 -23.88
N PHE A 136 -14.51 -8.76 -23.48
CA PHE A 136 -13.60 -7.79 -24.07
C PHE A 136 -12.60 -8.43 -25.03
N LYS A 137 -12.69 -9.75 -25.27
CA LYS A 137 -11.83 -10.42 -26.24
C LYS A 137 -12.44 -10.38 -27.66
N THR A 138 -11.58 -10.26 -28.67
CA THR A 138 -11.93 -10.48 -30.08
C THR A 138 -11.99 -11.98 -30.37
N GLU A 139 -12.55 -12.35 -31.51
CA GLU A 139 -12.58 -13.74 -32.01
C GLU A 139 -11.16 -14.33 -32.14
N GLU A 140 -10.15 -13.50 -32.41
CA GLU A 140 -8.74 -13.90 -32.49
C GLU A 140 -8.05 -14.05 -31.11
N GLY A 141 -8.79 -13.82 -30.01
CA GLY A 141 -8.30 -13.94 -28.63
C GLY A 141 -7.56 -12.71 -28.10
N GLY A 142 -7.38 -11.66 -28.91
CA GLY A 142 -6.88 -10.35 -28.48
C GLY A 142 -7.92 -9.55 -27.70
N PHE A 143 -7.57 -8.41 -27.11
CA PHE A 143 -8.56 -7.53 -26.47
C PHE A 143 -9.11 -6.50 -27.47
N ALA A 144 -10.44 -6.45 -27.61
CA ALA A 144 -11.19 -5.50 -28.43
C ALA A 144 -11.26 -4.14 -27.73
N CYS A 145 -10.13 -3.44 -27.67
CA CYS A 145 -9.98 -2.26 -26.81
C CYS A 145 -9.30 -1.11 -27.55
N ALA A 146 -9.79 0.11 -27.35
CA ALA A 146 -9.07 1.29 -27.79
C ALA A 146 -7.76 1.40 -27.01
N ALA A 147 -6.74 2.08 -27.56
CA ALA A 147 -5.44 2.25 -26.88
C ALA A 147 -5.53 2.94 -25.50
N ALA A 148 -6.64 3.63 -25.20
CA ALA A 148 -6.93 4.16 -23.88
C ALA A 148 -7.32 3.05 -22.88
N ASP A 149 -8.12 2.08 -23.32
CA ASP A 149 -8.62 0.97 -22.52
C ASP A 149 -7.51 -0.04 -22.21
N THR A 150 -6.55 -0.23 -23.12
CA THR A 150 -5.38 -1.08 -22.88
C THR A 150 -4.47 -0.53 -21.78
N ARG A 151 -4.34 0.80 -21.63
CA ARG A 151 -3.61 1.40 -20.49
C ARG A 151 -4.36 1.20 -19.18
N SER A 152 -5.69 1.29 -19.19
CA SER A 152 -6.53 1.02 -18.02
C SER A 152 -6.42 -0.45 -17.61
N LEU A 153 -6.49 -1.37 -18.58
CA LEU A 153 -6.27 -2.80 -18.38
C LEU A 153 -4.86 -3.08 -17.86
N ALA A 154 -3.83 -2.50 -18.47
CA ALA A 154 -2.44 -2.67 -18.01
C ALA A 154 -2.23 -2.16 -16.59
N LYS A 155 -2.82 -1.02 -16.22
CA LYS A 155 -2.76 -0.52 -14.83
C LYS A 155 -3.47 -1.46 -13.86
N ALA A 156 -4.63 -1.98 -14.24
CA ALA A 156 -5.37 -2.91 -13.41
C ALA A 156 -4.64 -4.25 -13.27
N LEU A 157 -4.19 -4.83 -14.38
CA LEU A 157 -3.41 -6.07 -14.40
C LEU A 157 -2.06 -5.91 -13.69
N LEU A 158 -1.32 -4.82 -13.91
CA LEU A 158 -0.06 -4.56 -13.22
C LEU A 158 -0.27 -4.48 -11.70
N SER A 159 -1.36 -3.85 -11.25
CA SER A 159 -1.69 -3.80 -9.82
C SER A 159 -2.10 -5.16 -9.22
N VAL A 160 -2.53 -6.11 -10.05
CA VAL A 160 -2.75 -7.52 -9.66
C VAL A 160 -1.41 -8.24 -9.57
N VAL A 161 -0.54 -8.08 -10.57
CA VAL A 161 0.76 -8.77 -10.67
C VAL A 161 1.78 -8.27 -9.64
N GLU A 162 1.85 -6.97 -9.36
CA GLU A 162 2.81 -6.39 -8.39
C GLU A 162 2.55 -6.83 -6.95
N ARG A 163 1.38 -7.40 -6.64
CA ARG A 163 0.99 -7.73 -5.26
C ARG A 163 1.08 -9.21 -4.91
N ASP A 164 1.04 -10.13 -5.89
CA ASP A 164 1.41 -11.54 -5.63
C ASP A 164 2.84 -11.63 -5.08
N ASP A 165 3.77 -10.78 -5.53
CA ASP A 165 5.13 -10.75 -5.01
C ASP A 165 5.24 -10.20 -3.57
N SER A 166 4.25 -9.41 -3.12
CA SER A 166 4.22 -8.84 -1.76
C SER A 166 3.51 -9.75 -0.75
N GLN A 167 2.50 -10.50 -1.18
CA GLN A 167 1.80 -11.47 -0.32
C GLN A 167 2.65 -12.74 -0.14
N ILE A 168 3.36 -13.18 -1.18
CA ILE A 168 4.35 -14.28 -1.08
C ILE A 168 5.52 -13.90 -0.15
N LYS A 169 5.96 -12.63 -0.11
CA LYS A 169 7.00 -12.18 0.82
C LYS A 169 6.53 -12.00 2.27
N ALA A 170 5.24 -11.74 2.49
CA ALA A 170 4.66 -11.63 3.83
C ALA A 170 4.35 -12.99 4.47
N ASP A 171 4.09 -14.03 3.67
CA ASP A 171 3.88 -15.40 4.16
C ASP A 171 5.21 -16.19 4.35
N LEU A 172 6.36 -15.53 4.12
CA LEU A 172 7.72 -16.06 4.23
C LEU A 172 8.58 -15.35 5.32
N CYS A 173 8.00 -14.47 6.13
CA CYS A 173 8.63 -13.85 7.32
C CYS A 173 7.78 -14.10 8.57
#